data_AF-A0A9X3WZZ4-F1
#
_entry.id   AF-A0A9X3WZZ4-F1
#
_cell.length_a   1.000
_cell.length_b   1.000
_cell.length_c   1.000
_cell.angle_alpha   90.00
_cell.angle_beta   90.00
_cell.angle_gamma   90.00
#
_symmetry.space_group_name_H-M   'P 1'
#
loop_
_entity.id
_entity.type
_entity.pdbx_description
1 polymer ?
#
loop_
_entity_poly.entity_id
_entity_poly.type
_entity_poly.pdbx_seq_one_letter_code
_entity_poly.pdbx_strand_id
1 'polypeptide(L)'
;MRRLGALLGSSLFLLFSAGCGGYIGSAQRAYQDGRYLEAAEKLGDHEDEVAELSPRKQVSYGLYLGLSLIMLGDHDGAERWLDFTEQVEAQRPGTLRPEEKQKLQDARGRLAGIEEKAKEQSVSEEPAQDAPLLRTVRQIEPAP
;
A
#
# COMPACT_ATOMS: atom_id res chain seq x y z
N MET A 1 -52.98 36.66 12.02
CA MET A 1 -51.75 36.40 11.25
C MET A 1 -50.92 35.33 11.97
N ARG A 2 -51.02 34.06 11.56
CA ARG A 2 -50.37 32.91 12.23
C ARG A 2 -49.45 32.20 11.23
N ARG A 3 -48.15 32.49 11.38
CA ARG A 3 -46.94 31.72 11.05
C ARG A 3 -47.05 30.71 9.90
N LEU A 4 -46.82 31.19 8.68
CA LEU A 4 -46.21 30.40 7.61
C LEU A 4 -44.71 30.32 7.89
N GLY A 5 -44.18 29.14 8.18
CA GLY A 5 -42.75 28.99 8.38
C GLY A 5 -42.39 27.67 9.05
N ALA A 6 -42.60 26.56 8.36
CA ALA A 6 -42.11 25.26 8.81
C ALA A 6 -42.15 24.17 7.72
N LEU A 7 -41.81 24.42 6.46
CA LEU A 7 -41.77 23.34 5.44
C LEU A 7 -40.68 23.53 4.39
N LEU A 8 -39.44 23.87 4.80
CA LEU A 8 -38.28 23.95 3.90
C LEU A 8 -37.05 23.21 4.45
N GLY A 9 -37.24 22.31 5.42
CA GLY A 9 -36.13 21.70 6.17
C GLY A 9 -36.12 20.18 6.17
N SER A 10 -36.57 19.51 5.11
CA SER A 10 -36.67 18.04 5.14
C SER A 10 -36.43 17.35 3.79
N SER A 11 -35.38 17.75 3.05
CA SER A 11 -34.95 17.03 1.83
C SER A 11 -33.44 16.82 1.72
N LEU A 12 -32.70 16.87 2.83
CA LEU A 12 -31.32 16.37 2.87
C LEU A 12 -31.30 14.96 3.49
N PHE A 13 -32.18 14.10 2.97
CA PHE A 13 -32.31 12.71 3.39
C PHE A 13 -31.25 11.88 2.64
N LEU A 14 -30.13 11.65 3.31
CA LEU A 14 -29.41 10.38 3.31
C LEU A 14 -29.12 9.76 1.93
N LEU A 15 -28.15 10.33 1.22
CA LEU A 15 -27.45 9.65 0.11
C LEU A 15 -26.28 8.77 0.59
N PHE A 16 -26.31 8.30 1.85
CA PHE A 16 -25.40 7.27 2.34
C PHE A 16 -25.96 5.88 2.02
N SER A 17 -26.11 5.61 0.72
CA SER A 17 -26.19 4.24 0.23
C SER A 17 -24.80 3.62 0.38
N ALA A 18 -24.45 3.25 1.62
CA ALA A 18 -23.35 2.35 1.90
C ALA A 18 -23.65 1.05 1.15
N GLY A 19 -23.09 0.90 -0.05
CA GLY A 19 -23.12 -0.37 -0.76
C GLY A 19 -22.65 -1.46 0.20
N CYS A 20 -23.35 -2.59 0.23
CA CYS A 20 -23.17 -3.71 1.18
C CYS A 20 -21.78 -4.36 1.22
N GLY A 21 -20.72 -3.73 0.70
CA GLY A 21 -19.35 -4.23 0.66
C GLY A 21 -18.44 -3.81 1.82
N GLY A 22 -18.89 -2.97 2.76
CA GLY A 22 -18.05 -2.45 3.84
C GLY A 22 -16.80 -1.68 3.35
N TYR A 23 -15.86 -1.38 4.25
CA TYR A 23 -14.64 -0.66 3.90
C TYR A 23 -13.75 -1.47 2.94
N ILE A 24 -13.64 -2.79 3.11
CA ILE A 24 -12.85 -3.68 2.22
C ILE A 24 -13.38 -3.63 0.78
N GLY A 25 -14.69 -3.76 0.59
CA GLY A 25 -15.29 -3.68 -0.75
C GLY A 25 -15.16 -2.29 -1.37
N SER A 26 -15.13 -1.23 -0.55
CA SER A 26 -14.83 0.12 -1.02
C SER A 26 -13.37 0.28 -1.42
N ALA A 27 -12.43 -0.27 -0.65
CA ALA A 27 -11.00 -0.22 -0.96
C ALA A 27 -10.68 -1.02 -2.23
N GLN A 28 -11.31 -2.20 -2.40
CA GLN A 28 -11.21 -2.97 -3.63
C GLN A 28 -11.65 -2.18 -4.87
N ARG A 29 -12.77 -1.44 -4.78
CA ARG A 29 -13.21 -0.55 -5.87
C ARG A 29 -12.22 0.58 -6.10
N ALA A 30 -11.74 1.24 -5.05
CA ALA A 30 -10.72 2.28 -5.18
C ALA A 30 -9.45 1.77 -5.88
N TYR A 31 -8.98 0.57 -5.52
CA TYR A 31 -7.86 -0.09 -6.21
C TYR A 31 -8.16 -0.35 -7.69
N GLN A 32 -9.33 -0.90 -8.01
CA GLN A 32 -9.76 -1.17 -9.39
C GLN A 32 -9.83 0.10 -10.24
N ASP A 33 -10.20 1.22 -9.61
CA ASP A 33 -10.28 2.54 -10.26
C ASP A 33 -8.92 3.27 -10.32
N GLY A 34 -7.83 2.66 -9.86
CA GLY A 34 -6.50 3.27 -9.84
C GLY A 34 -6.26 4.27 -8.70
N ARG A 35 -7.19 4.39 -7.75
CA ARG A 35 -7.08 5.25 -6.56
C ARG A 35 -6.39 4.49 -5.43
N TYR A 36 -5.09 4.21 -5.61
CA TYR A 36 -4.33 3.36 -4.70
C TYR A 36 -4.13 3.96 -3.30
N LEU A 37 -3.92 5.28 -3.21
CA LEU A 37 -3.80 5.97 -1.92
C LEU A 37 -5.09 5.82 -1.10
N GLU A 38 -6.25 6.07 -1.72
CA GLU A 38 -7.55 5.90 -1.05
C GLU A 38 -7.77 4.45 -0.60
N ALA A 39 -7.38 3.47 -1.43
CA ALA A 39 -7.48 2.07 -1.06
C ALA A 39 -6.59 1.73 0.14
N ALA A 40 -5.36 2.23 0.17
CA ALA A 40 -4.42 2.01 1.26
C ALA A 40 -4.87 2.69 2.56
N GLU A 41 -5.26 3.97 2.52
CA GLU A 41 -5.77 4.70 3.70
C GLU A 41 -7.01 4.01 4.28
N LYS A 42 -7.97 3.66 3.43
CA LYS A 42 -9.21 3.02 3.88
C LYS A 42 -9.00 1.63 4.49
N LEU A 43 -7.94 0.92 4.13
CA LEU A 43 -7.59 -0.35 4.77
C LEU A 43 -6.75 -0.10 6.03
N GLY A 44 -5.80 0.83 5.97
CA GLY A 44 -4.93 1.19 7.10
C GLY A 44 -5.69 1.74 8.30
N ASP A 45 -6.76 2.51 8.07
CA ASP A 45 -7.64 3.04 9.13
C ASP A 45 -8.36 1.95 9.95
N HIS A 46 -8.33 0.69 9.48
CA HIS A 46 -8.99 -0.46 10.11
C HIS A 46 -8.02 -1.63 10.35
N GLU A 47 -6.70 -1.37 10.44
CA GLU A 47 -5.69 -2.41 10.66
C GLU A 47 -5.89 -3.17 11.98
N ASP A 48 -6.36 -2.49 13.03
CA ASP A 48 -6.64 -3.05 14.35
C ASP A 48 -7.79 -4.09 14.34
N GLU A 49 -8.71 -3.97 13.39
CA GLU A 49 -9.84 -4.90 13.24
C GLU A 49 -9.46 -6.21 12.52
N VAL A 50 -8.30 -6.28 11.86
CA VAL A 50 -7.95 -7.37 10.93
C VAL A 50 -7.99 -8.75 11.60
N ALA A 51 -7.55 -8.84 12.86
CA ALA A 51 -7.55 -10.09 13.61
C ALA A 51 -8.96 -10.65 13.86
N GLU A 52 -9.97 -9.79 13.91
CA GLU A 52 -11.37 -10.14 14.19
C GLU A 52 -12.17 -10.46 12.91
N LEU A 53 -11.62 -10.12 11.75
CA LEU A 53 -12.23 -10.42 10.46
C LEU A 53 -12.35 -11.94 10.22
N SER A 54 -13.35 -12.33 9.43
CA SER A 54 -13.37 -13.69 8.89
C SER A 54 -12.14 -13.94 8.03
N PRO A 55 -11.60 -15.17 7.94
CA PRO A 55 -10.43 -15.46 7.12
C PRO A 55 -10.57 -14.99 5.68
N ARG A 56 -11.79 -15.08 5.13
CA ARG A 56 -12.11 -14.59 3.79
C ARG A 56 -11.90 -13.08 3.64
N LYS A 57 -12.22 -12.30 4.68
CA LYS A 57 -11.98 -10.85 4.70
C LYS A 57 -10.53 -10.53 5.00
N GLN A 58 -9.84 -11.32 5.84
CA GLN A 58 -8.40 -11.17 6.11
C GLN A 58 -7.57 -11.29 4.84
N VAL A 59 -7.80 -12.32 4.02
CA VAL A 59 -7.03 -12.47 2.75
C VAL A 59 -7.33 -11.34 1.77
N SER A 60 -8.59 -10.88 1.68
CA SER A 60 -8.91 -9.76 0.79
C SER A 60 -8.31 -8.45 1.32
N TYR A 61 -8.31 -8.23 2.63
CA TYR A 61 -7.65 -7.09 3.27
C TYR A 61 -6.16 -7.05 2.91
N GLY A 62 -5.43 -8.12 3.25
CA GLY A 62 -3.98 -8.18 3.04
C GLY A 62 -3.62 -8.07 1.55
N LEU A 63 -4.36 -8.75 0.68
CA LEU A 63 -4.11 -8.69 -0.76
C LEU A 63 -4.28 -7.28 -1.31
N TYR A 64 -5.39 -6.61 -1.02
CA TYR A 64 -5.65 -5.29 -1.60
C TYR A 64 -4.80 -4.18 -0.97
N LEU A 65 -4.42 -4.30 0.31
CA LEU A 65 -3.47 -3.38 0.91
C LEU A 65 -2.09 -3.58 0.30
N GLY A 66 -1.60 -4.82 0.24
CA GLY A 66 -0.31 -5.14 -0.37
C GLY A 66 -0.21 -4.69 -1.83
N LEU A 67 -1.24 -4.97 -2.64
CA LEU A 67 -1.30 -4.50 -4.03
C LEU A 67 -1.26 -2.97 -4.15
N SER A 68 -1.98 -2.25 -3.26
CA SER A 68 -1.97 -0.79 -3.26
C SER A 68 -0.60 -0.24 -2.89
N LEU A 69 0.08 -0.83 -1.91
CA LEU A 69 1.42 -0.43 -1.47
C LEU A 69 2.47 -0.63 -2.57
N ILE A 70 2.39 -1.71 -3.37
CA ILE A 70 3.23 -1.87 -4.57
C ILE A 70 3.05 -0.69 -5.52
N MET A 71 1.81 -0.26 -5.76
CA MET A 71 1.53 0.85 -6.67
C MET A 71 2.00 2.20 -6.12
N LEU A 72 2.12 2.32 -4.80
CA LEU A 72 2.61 3.51 -4.10
C LEU A 72 4.13 3.50 -3.89
N GLY A 73 4.81 2.40 -4.23
CA GLY A 73 6.27 2.24 -4.09
C GLY A 73 6.72 1.78 -2.69
N ASP A 74 5.81 1.47 -1.79
CA ASP A 74 6.11 0.88 -0.48
C ASP A 74 6.20 -0.64 -0.60
N HIS A 75 7.36 -1.11 -1.07
CA HIS A 75 7.57 -2.53 -1.36
C HIS A 75 7.70 -3.37 -0.08
N ASP A 76 8.32 -2.84 0.97
CA ASP A 76 8.47 -3.53 2.26
C ASP A 76 7.11 -3.72 2.95
N GLY A 77 6.27 -2.67 2.94
CA GLY A 77 4.90 -2.75 3.43
C GLY A 77 4.05 -3.71 2.60
N ALA A 78 4.23 -3.70 1.28
CA ALA A 78 3.56 -4.64 0.40
C ALA A 78 3.91 -6.09 0.72
N GLU A 79 5.20 -6.41 0.84
CA GLU A 79 5.69 -7.75 1.14
C GLU A 79 5.04 -8.30 2.42
N ARG A 80 5.04 -7.50 3.49
CA ARG A 80 4.43 -7.87 4.78
C ARG A 80 2.96 -8.29 4.64
N TRP A 81 2.16 -7.53 3.89
CA TRP A 81 0.74 -7.81 3.75
C TRP A 81 0.42 -8.96 2.79
N LEU A 82 1.29 -9.20 1.79
CA LEU A 82 1.20 -10.38 0.95
C LEU A 82 1.61 -11.65 1.70
N ASP A 83 2.62 -11.58 2.58
CA ASP A 83 3.01 -12.68 3.48
C ASP A 83 1.86 -13.05 4.41
N PHE A 84 1.22 -12.04 5.02
CA PHE A 84 0.03 -12.25 5.83
C PHE A 84 -1.08 -12.97 5.04
N THR A 85 -1.31 -12.56 3.80
CA THR A 85 -2.33 -13.17 2.92
C THR A 85 -2.02 -14.64 2.64
N GLU A 86 -0.77 -14.96 2.32
CA GLU A 86 -0.30 -16.33 2.10
C GLU A 86 -0.40 -17.17 3.37
N GLN A 87 -0.06 -16.59 4.52
CA GLN A 87 -0.14 -17.27 5.80
C GLN A 87 -1.58 -17.66 6.15
N VAL A 88 -2.55 -16.76 5.92
CA VAL A 88 -3.97 -17.08 6.15
C VAL A 88 -4.47 -18.15 5.18
N GLU A 89 -4.10 -18.10 3.89
CA GLU A 89 -4.45 -19.15 2.93
C GLU A 89 -3.80 -20.49 3.29
N ALA A 90 -2.56 -20.51 3.76
CA ALA A 90 -1.87 -21.71 4.17
C ALA A 90 -2.53 -22.37 5.39
N GLN A 91 -2.99 -21.57 6.35
CA GLN A 91 -3.74 -22.05 7.52
C GLN A 91 -5.15 -22.54 7.15
N ARG A 92 -5.77 -21.93 6.14
CA ARG A 92 -7.13 -22.26 5.68
C ARG A 92 -7.19 -22.31 4.15
N PRO A 93 -6.79 -23.42 3.53
CA PRO A 93 -6.78 -23.53 2.07
C PRO A 93 -8.17 -23.30 1.46
N GLY A 94 -8.20 -22.56 0.35
CA GLY A 94 -9.44 -22.19 -0.34
C GLY A 94 -10.10 -20.91 0.18
N THR A 95 -9.41 -20.17 1.05
CA THR A 95 -9.87 -18.86 1.52
C THR A 95 -9.74 -17.82 0.41
N LEU A 96 -8.68 -17.87 -0.41
CA LEU A 96 -8.49 -17.05 -1.62
C LEU A 96 -9.31 -17.59 -2.80
N ARG A 97 -9.95 -16.69 -3.56
CA ARG A 97 -10.59 -17.02 -4.85
C ARG A 97 -9.52 -17.24 -5.92
N PRO A 98 -9.82 -17.99 -7.00
CA PRO A 98 -8.87 -18.18 -8.10
C PRO A 98 -8.29 -16.87 -8.65
N GLU A 99 -9.14 -15.85 -8.79
CA GLU A 99 -8.76 -14.52 -9.29
C GLU A 99 -7.76 -13.81 -8.36
N GLU A 100 -7.95 -13.96 -7.06
CA GLU A 100 -7.09 -13.37 -6.04
C GLU A 100 -5.77 -14.12 -5.91
N LYS A 101 -5.78 -15.45 -6.10
CA LYS A 101 -4.55 -16.25 -6.19
C LYS A 101 -3.68 -15.78 -7.36
N GLN A 102 -4.28 -15.51 -8.52
CA GLN A 102 -3.56 -14.95 -9.65
C GLN A 102 -2.97 -13.59 -9.32
N LYS A 103 -3.76 -12.68 -8.72
CA LYS A 103 -3.28 -11.35 -8.31
C LYS A 103 -2.11 -11.42 -7.34
N LEU A 104 -2.18 -12.34 -6.38
CA LEU A 104 -1.11 -12.58 -5.41
C LEU A 104 0.17 -13.06 -6.11
N GLN A 105 0.06 -14.03 -7.03
CA GLN A 105 1.20 -14.51 -7.83
C GLN A 105 1.82 -13.39 -8.68
N ASP A 106 0.99 -12.59 -9.36
CA ASP A 106 1.46 -11.46 -10.15
C ASP A 106 2.17 -10.42 -9.28
N ALA A 107 1.63 -10.13 -8.09
CA ALA A 107 2.21 -9.20 -7.13
C ALA A 107 3.59 -9.67 -6.64
N ARG A 108 3.74 -10.96 -6.33
CA ARG A 108 5.03 -11.56 -5.97
C ARG A 108 6.06 -11.46 -7.08
N GLY A 109 5.66 -11.75 -8.32
CA GLY A 109 6.53 -11.60 -9.48
C GLY A 109 7.03 -10.16 -9.65
N ARG A 110 6.17 -9.16 -9.38
CA ARG A 110 6.56 -7.74 -9.42
C ARG A 110 7.58 -7.37 -8.34
N LEU A 111 7.37 -7.80 -7.09
CA LEU A 111 8.29 -7.52 -6.00
C LEU A 111 9.68 -8.14 -6.25
N ALA A 112 9.72 -9.40 -6.70
CA ALA A 112 10.98 -10.07 -7.04
C ALA A 112 11.77 -9.29 -8.11
N GLY A 113 11.08 -8.84 -9.17
CA GLY A 113 11.72 -8.05 -10.22
C GLY A 113 12.17 -6.65 -9.78
N ILE A 114 11.59 -6.09 -8.71
CA ILE A 114 12.04 -4.82 -8.11
C ILE A 114 13.31 -5.04 -7.30
N GLU A 115 13.37 -6.10 -6.51
CA GLU A 115 14.56 -6.45 -5.72
C GLU A 115 15.78 -6.73 -6.60
N GLU A 116 15.59 -7.45 -7.72
CA GLU A 116 16.67 -7.73 -8.67
C GLU A 116 17.25 -6.43 -9.24
N LYS A 117 16.39 -5.50 -9.66
CA LYS A 117 16.83 -4.19 -10.16
C LYS A 117 17.55 -3.36 -9.11
N ALA A 118 17.07 -3.38 -7.87
CA ALA A 118 17.74 -2.69 -6.77
C ALA A 118 19.14 -3.25 -6.51
N LYS A 119 19.30 -4.59 -6.57
CA LYS A 119 20.60 -5.26 -6.44
C LYS A 119 21.55 -4.86 -7.58
N GLU A 120 21.10 -4.90 -8.82
CA GLU A 120 21.91 -4.50 -9.99
C GLU A 120 22.38 -3.04 -9.93
N GLN A 121 21.53 -2.14 -9.43
CA GLN A 121 21.88 -0.72 -9.24
C GLN A 121 22.92 -0.54 -8.13
N SER A 122 22.77 -1.24 -7.00
CA SER A 122 23.72 -1.18 -5.89
C SER A 122 25.11 -1.72 -6.23
N VAL A 123 25.21 -2.65 -7.18
CA VAL A 123 26.50 -3.20 -7.66
C VAL A 123 27.18 -2.27 -8.66
N SER A 124 26.40 -1.45 -9.38
CA SER A 124 26.94 -0.48 -10.34
C SER A 124 27.38 0.83 -9.68
N GLU A 125 26.88 1.12 -8.47
CA GLU A 125 27.33 2.20 -7.59
C GLU A 125 28.48 1.74 -6.68
N GLU A 126 29.51 1.10 -7.22
CA GLU A 126 30.76 0.92 -6.50
C GLU A 126 31.37 2.31 -6.22
N PRO A 127 31.65 2.66 -4.94
CA PRO A 127 32.17 3.97 -4.61
C PRO A 127 33.54 4.14 -5.27
N ALA A 128 33.79 5.31 -5.85
CA ALA A 128 35.12 5.77 -6.19
C ALA A 128 35.96 5.91 -4.89
N GLN A 129 36.31 4.79 -4.27
CA GLN A 129 37.32 4.66 -3.24
C GLN A 129 38.67 4.66 -3.95
N ASP A 130 39.08 5.82 -4.45
CA ASP A 130 40.46 6.16 -4.77
C ASP A 130 40.54 7.63 -5.26
N ALA A 131 40.17 8.56 -4.39
CA ALA A 131 40.72 9.91 -4.46
C ALA A 131 41.68 10.06 -3.27
N PRO A 132 43.01 9.97 -3.48
CA PRO A 132 43.95 10.26 -2.41
C PRO A 132 43.82 11.73 -2.03
N LEU A 133 43.14 12.00 -0.92
CA LEU A 133 43.07 13.30 -0.25
C LEU A 133 44.43 13.66 0.39
N LEU A 134 45.55 13.57 -0.33
CA LEU A 134 46.86 13.98 0.19
C LEU A 134 47.82 14.41 -0.93
N ARG A 135 47.57 15.56 -1.57
CA ARG A 135 48.65 16.45 -2.06
C ARG A 135 48.06 17.74 -2.61
N THR A 136 48.06 18.78 -1.79
CA THR A 136 48.68 20.09 -2.10
C THR A 136 48.37 21.01 -0.92
N VAL A 137 49.02 20.73 0.22
CA VAL A 137 49.41 21.80 1.15
C VAL A 137 50.62 22.45 0.48
N ARG A 138 50.40 23.26 -0.57
CA ARG A 138 51.43 24.19 -1.03
C ARG A 138 51.31 25.41 -0.12
N GLN A 139 52.26 25.44 0.81
CA GLN A 139 52.80 26.62 1.46
C GLN A 139 52.45 27.92 0.74
N ILE A 140 51.71 28.77 1.44
CA ILE A 140 51.84 30.21 1.29
C ILE A 140 52.23 30.67 2.69
N GLU A 141 53.53 30.90 2.88
CA GLU A 141 54.09 31.54 4.07
C GLU A 141 53.39 32.88 4.35
N PRO A 142 53.21 33.26 5.62
CA PRO A 142 52.82 34.61 5.98
C PRO A 142 54.02 35.58 5.92
N ALA A 143 53.69 36.83 5.61
CA ALA A 143 54.53 38.01 5.37
C ALA A 143 55.55 38.35 6.50
N PRO A 144 56.46 39.33 6.31
CA PRO A 144 56.09 40.76 6.21
C PRO A 144 56.46 41.46 4.89
#